data_AF-A0A7C7JWT0-F1
#
_entry.id   AF-A0A7C7JWT0-F1
#
_cell.length_a   1.000
_cell.length_b   1.000
_cell.length_c   1.000
_cell.angle_alpha   90.00
_cell.angle_beta   90.00
_cell.angle_gamma   90.00
#
_symmetry.space_group_name_H-M   'P 1'
#
loop_
_entity.id
_entity.type
_entity.pdbx_description
1 polymer ?
#
loop_
_entity_poly.entity_id
_entity_poly.type
_entity_poly.pdbx_seq_one_letter_code
_entity_poly.pdbx_strand_id
1 'polypeptide(L)' 'AEVINTFISDLEIDLLVMVNYKHSILEKLLNEPVIKKIGFNPLIPFLVIPNKKTS' A
#
# COMPACT_ATOMS: atom_id res chain seq x y z
N ALA A 1 7.01 -3.04 -4.09
CA ALA A 1 6.17 -2.48 -5.17
C ALA A 1 5.86 -3.55 -6.21
N GLU A 2 6.87 -4.24 -6.75
CA GLU A 2 6.70 -5.32 -7.73
C GLU A 2 5.68 -6.39 -7.31
N VAL A 3 5.82 -6.95 -6.09
CA VAL A 3 4.86 -7.94 -5.55
C VAL A 3 3.42 -7.41 -5.53
N ILE A 4 3.21 -6.15 -5.18
CA ILE A 4 1.86 -5.54 -5.14
C ILE A 4 1.30 -5.41 -6.56
N ASN A 5 2.13 -4.99 -7.51
CA ASN A 5 1.72 -4.86 -8.91
C ASN A 5 1.40 -6.22 -9.54
N THR A 6 2.19 -7.25 -9.25
CA THR A 6 1.91 -8.63 -9.66
C THR A 6 0.57 -9.10 -9.08
N PHE A 7 0.33 -8.89 -7.79
CA PHE A 7 -0.96 -9.24 -7.17
C PHE A 7 -2.16 -8.50 -7.77
N ILE A 8 -2.00 -7.21 -8.08
CA ILE A 8 -3.04 -6.41 -8.75
C ILE A 8 -3.39 -7.01 -10.11
N SER A 9 -2.37 -7.38 -10.89
CA SER A 9 -2.54 -7.97 -12.23
C SER A 9 -3.12 -9.39 -12.16
N ASP A 10 -2.58 -10.25 -11.32
CA ASP A 10 -2.92 -11.67 -11.26
C ASP A 10 -4.34 -11.91 -10.70
N LEU A 11 -4.79 -11.02 -9.82
CA LEU A 11 -6.11 -11.12 -9.19
C LEU A 11 -7.13 -10.13 -9.77
N GLU A 12 -6.78 -9.41 -10.85
CA GLU A 12 -7.65 -8.41 -11.50
C GLU A 12 -8.25 -7.42 -10.50
N ILE A 13 -7.41 -6.86 -9.62
CA ILE A 13 -7.87 -5.95 -8.57
C ILE A 13 -8.18 -4.58 -9.17
N ASP A 14 -9.39 -4.08 -8.92
CA ASP A 14 -9.80 -2.73 -9.37
C ASP A 14 -9.52 -1.61 -8.34
N LEU A 15 -9.35 -1.97 -7.06
CA LEU A 15 -9.11 -1.01 -5.97
C LEU A 15 -8.19 -1.60 -4.90
N LEU A 16 -7.09 -0.90 -4.61
CA LEU A 16 -6.17 -1.28 -3.53
C LEU A 16 -6.50 -0.53 -2.23
N VAL A 17 -6.82 -1.24 -1.15
CA VAL A 17 -6.99 -0.64 0.19
C VAL A 17 -5.88 -1.14 1.12
N MET A 18 -5.12 -0.21 1.69
CA MET A 18 -4.05 -0.50 2.64
C MET A 18 -4.39 0.07 4.02
N VAL A 19 -4.25 -0.72 5.07
CA VAL A 19 -4.36 -0.25 6.45
C VAL A 19 -2.95 -0.08 7.01
N ASN A 20 -2.61 1.11 7.49
CA ASN A 20 -1.36 1.32 8.21
C ASN A 20 -1.48 0.66 9.58
N TYR A 21 -0.79 -0.45 9.81
CA TYR A 21 -0.67 -1.09 11.13
C TYR A 21 0.70 -0.75 11.71
N LYS A 22 0.73 -0.32 12.98
CA LYS A 22 1.97 0.05 13.69
C LYS A 22 2.89 -1.14 14.00
N HIS A 23 2.51 -2.37 13.66
CA HIS A 23 3.43 -3.50 13.76
C HIS A 23 4.49 -3.36 12.65
N SER A 24 5.76 -3.38 13.04
CA SER A 24 6.96 -2.86 12.33
C SER A 24 7.16 -3.26 10.85
N ILE A 25 6.38 -4.20 10.33
CA ILE A 25 6.44 -4.70 8.94
C ILE A 25 5.87 -3.66 7.97
N LEU A 26 4.69 -3.12 8.23
CA LEU A 26 4.07 -2.11 7.37
C LEU A 26 4.85 -0.80 7.41
N GLU A 27 5.29 -0.36 8.60
CA GLU A 27 6.12 0.83 8.72
C GLU A 27 7.44 0.71 7.93
N LYS A 28 8.07 -0.47 7.90
CA LYS A 28 9.26 -0.74 7.09
C LYS A 28 8.95 -0.78 5.59
N LEU A 29 7.84 -1.38 5.18
CA LEU A 29 7.38 -1.45 3.78
C LEU A 29 6.95 -0.08 3.23
N LEU A 30 6.42 0.79 4.09
CA LEU A 30 5.99 2.16 3.80
C LEU A 30 7.14 3.18 3.85
N ASN A 31 8.15 2.95 4.70
CA ASN A 31 9.41 3.70 4.71
C ASN A 31 10.29 3.34 3.51
N GLU A 32 10.32 2.06 3.11
CA GLU A 32 10.65 1.76 1.73
C GLU A 32 9.67 2.54 0.83
N PRO A 33 10.13 3.11 -0.29
CA PRO A 33 9.34 4.05 -1.08
C PRO A 33 8.18 3.37 -1.85
N VAL A 34 7.55 2.31 -1.33
CA VAL A 34 6.49 1.55 -1.99
C VAL A 34 5.26 2.42 -2.28
N ILE A 35 4.77 3.19 -1.30
CA ILE A 35 3.68 4.16 -1.56
C ILE A 35 4.15 5.23 -2.54
N LYS A 36 5.38 5.74 -2.43
CA LYS A 36 5.88 6.75 -3.38
C LYS A 36 5.99 6.18 -4.80
N LYS A 37 6.43 4.93 -4.95
CA LYS A 37 6.57 4.21 -6.21
C LYS A 37 5.21 3.94 -6.85
N ILE A 38 4.22 3.48 -6.08
CA ILE A 38 2.86 3.23 -6.56
C ILE A 38 2.11 4.56 -6.80
N GLY A 39 2.29 5.55 -5.93
CA GLY A 39 1.59 6.84 -6.00
C GLY A 39 2.05 7.76 -7.13
N PHE A 40 3.27 7.59 -7.65
CA PHE A 40 3.74 8.38 -8.80
C PHE A 40 3.08 7.93 -10.12
N ASN A 41 2.79 6.63 -10.28
CA ASN A 41 2.11 6.05 -11.45
C ASN A 41 1.25 4.84 -11.01
N PRO A 42 0.10 5.07 -10.39
CA PRO A 42 -0.73 3.98 -9.88
C PRO A 42 -1.41 3.25 -11.05
N LEU A 43 -1.32 1.90 -11.05
CA LEU A 43 -2.08 1.07 -12.00
C LEU A 43 -3.58 1.15 -11.75
N ILE A 44 -3.96 1.32 -10.48
CA ILE A 44 -5.34 1.38 -10.00
C ILE A 44 -5.47 2.41 -8.87
N PRO A 45 -6.67 2.95 -8.62
CA PRO A 45 -6.93 3.77 -7.43
C PRO A 45 -6.52 3.04 -6.15
N PHE A 46 -6.04 3.79 -5.15
CA PHE A 46 -5.73 3.22 -3.84
C PHE A 46 -6.14 4.13 -2.68
N LEU A 47 -6.47 3.50 -1.55
CA LEU A 47 -6.85 4.16 -0.31
C LEU A 47 -5.94 3.67 0.82
N VAL A 48 -5.38 4.60 1.60
CA VAL A 48 -4.59 4.28 2.78
C VAL A 48 -5.33 4.73 4.03
N ILE A 49 -5.67 3.78 4.89
CA ILE A 49 -6.32 4.04 6.17
C ILE A 49 -5.23 4.14 7.24
N PRO A 50 -4.99 5.31 7.83
CA PRO A 50 -4.00 5.44 8.90
C PRO A 50 -4.47 4.72 10.17
N ASN A 51 -3.56 4.09 10.93
CA ASN A 51 -3.89 3.67 12.29
C ASN A 51 -4.22 4.92 13.11
N LYS A 52 -5.34 4.92 13.84
CA LYS A 52 -5.53 5.95 14.87
C LYS A 52 -4.47 5.73 15.95
N LYS A 53 -3.61 6.73 16.17
CA LYS A 53 -2.96 6.85 17.48
C LYS A 53 -4.09 7.13 18.47
N THR A 54 -4.53 6.14 19.23
CA THR A 54 -5.14 6.43 20.53
C THR A 54 -4.04 7.08 21.37
N SER A 55 -4.30 8.33 21.77
CA SER A 55 -3.46 9.14 22.66
C SER A 55 -3.11 8.39 23.94
#